data_AF-A0AAJ2KHX3-F1
#
_entry.id   AF-A0AAJ2KHX3-F1
#
_cell.length_a   1.000
_cell.length_b   1.000
_cell.length_c   1.000
_cell.angle_alpha   90.00
_cell.angle_beta   90.00
_cell.angle_gamma   90.00
#
_symmetry.space_group_name_H-M   'P 1'
#
loop_
_entity.id
_entity.type
_entity.pdbx_description
1 polymer ?
#
loop_
_entity_poly.entity_id
_entity_poly.type
_entity_poly.pdbx_seq_one_letter_code
_entity_poly.pdbx_strand_id
1 'polypeptide(L)'
;MRKYTQEDLAKKISTTRQKISDYEQGNIAVPLEKLYEIAKALSVSIKDLLTRRHSEASSGLIEKYREIELCNELYELIKSLSEGMEIIEGKVKKAEKAEIAKNLRRLGISIDIVLRTTGATELLF
;
A
#
# COMPACT_ATOMS: atom_id res chain seq x y z
N MET A 1 -26.12 -2.13 -28.28
CA MET A 1 -24.66 -2.30 -28.49
C MET A 1 -24.22 -1.40 -29.63
N ARG A 2 -23.26 -0.48 -29.39
CA ARG A 2 -22.68 0.34 -30.48
C ARG A 2 -21.88 -0.61 -31.39
N LYS A 3 -22.26 -0.70 -32.67
CA LYS A 3 -21.56 -1.53 -33.66
C LYS A 3 -20.43 -0.72 -34.29
N TYR A 4 -19.27 -0.67 -33.65
CA TYR A 4 -18.05 -0.19 -34.30
C TYR A 4 -17.45 -1.32 -35.13
N THR A 5 -17.10 -1.06 -36.38
CA THR A 5 -16.22 -1.95 -37.13
C THR A 5 -14.76 -1.70 -36.71
N GLN A 6 -13.85 -2.64 -36.99
CA GLN A 6 -12.41 -2.43 -36.79
C GLN A 6 -11.91 -1.19 -37.54
N GLU A 7 -12.49 -0.90 -38.71
CA GLU A 7 -12.18 0.28 -39.52
C GLU A 7 -12.62 1.58 -38.82
N ASP A 8 -13.81 1.59 -38.22
CA ASP A 8 -14.31 2.75 -37.49
C ASP A 8 -13.45 3.05 -36.26
N LEU A 9 -13.06 2.01 -35.52
CA LEU A 9 -12.20 2.16 -34.35
C LEU A 9 -10.80 2.64 -34.78
N ALA A 10 -10.24 2.07 -35.85
CA ALA A 10 -8.95 2.46 -36.39
C ALA A 10 -8.89 3.95 -36.74
N LYS A 11 -9.93 4.46 -37.43
CA LYS A 11 -10.07 5.88 -37.75
C LYS A 11 -10.16 6.75 -36.50
N LYS A 12 -10.84 6.28 -35.45
CA LYS A 12 -11.09 7.05 -34.22
C LYS A 12 -9.85 7.22 -33.35
N ILE A 13 -8.90 6.28 -33.42
CA ILE A 13 -7.65 6.30 -32.62
C ILE A 13 -6.39 6.47 -33.50
N SER A 14 -6.58 6.94 -34.73
CA SER A 14 -5.51 7.21 -35.70
C SER A 14 -4.54 6.03 -35.84
N THR A 15 -5.08 4.84 -36.12
CA THR A 15 -4.30 3.63 -36.38
C THR A 15 -4.82 2.90 -37.61
N THR A 16 -4.27 1.73 -37.93
CA THR A 16 -4.71 0.92 -39.07
C THR A 16 -5.67 -0.18 -38.60
N ARG A 17 -6.62 -0.55 -39.47
CA ARG A 17 -7.51 -1.69 -39.25
C ARG A 17 -6.73 -2.98 -38.95
N GLN A 18 -5.61 -3.20 -39.65
CA GLN A 18 -4.74 -4.35 -39.40
C GLN A 18 -4.22 -4.35 -37.96
N LYS A 19 -3.77 -3.20 -37.46
CA LYS A 19 -3.25 -3.06 -36.10
C LYS A 19 -4.32 -3.28 -35.03
N ILE A 20 -5.56 -2.83 -35.28
CA ILE A 20 -6.71 -3.18 -34.44
C ILE A 20 -6.95 -4.69 -34.42
N SER A 21 -6.91 -5.34 -35.59
CA SER A 21 -7.07 -6.79 -35.69
C SER A 21 -5.99 -7.53 -34.90
N ASP A 22 -4.74 -7.08 -34.97
CA ASP A 22 -3.63 -7.68 -34.22
C ASP A 22 -3.79 -7.51 -32.71
N TYR A 23 -4.32 -6.36 -32.26
CA TYR A 23 -4.67 -6.14 -30.85
C TYR A 23 -5.79 -7.06 -30.37
N GLU A 24 -6.89 -7.17 -31.13
CA GLU A 24 -8.06 -7.97 -30.75
C GLU A 24 -7.76 -9.48 -30.73
N GLN A 25 -6.88 -9.94 -31.63
CA GLN A 25 -6.44 -11.34 -31.68
C GLN A 25 -5.32 -11.66 -30.67
N GLY A 26 -4.70 -10.63 -30.08
CA GLY A 26 -3.56 -10.79 -29.17
C GLY A 26 -2.25 -11.13 -29.87
N ASN A 27 -2.13 -10.84 -31.19
CA ASN A 27 -0.90 -11.04 -31.95
C ASN A 27 0.20 -10.05 -31.51
N ILE A 28 -0.20 -8.84 -31.08
CA ILE A 28 0.70 -7.82 -30.53
C ILE A 28 0.10 -7.23 -29.25
N ALA A 29 0.97 -6.82 -28.32
CA ALA A 29 0.54 -6.12 -27.11
C ALA A 29 0.01 -4.72 -27.45
N VAL A 30 -1.05 -4.29 -26.75
CA VAL A 30 -1.58 -2.93 -26.85
C VAL A 30 -0.75 -2.00 -25.96
N PRO A 31 -0.10 -0.96 -26.49
CA PRO A 31 0.55 0.06 -25.67
C PRO A 31 -0.44 0.75 -24.74
N LEU A 32 0.00 1.18 -23.56
CA LEU A 32 -0.87 1.79 -22.55
C LEU A 32 -1.60 3.02 -23.11
N GLU A 33 -0.91 3.87 -23.87
CA GLU A 33 -1.48 5.07 -24.49
C GLU A 33 -2.62 4.68 -25.45
N LYS A 34 -2.42 3.64 -26.26
CA LYS A 34 -3.44 3.13 -27.18
C LYS A 34 -4.62 2.51 -26.44
N LEU A 35 -4.38 1.89 -25.29
CA LEU A 35 -5.45 1.36 -24.45
C LEU A 35 -6.37 2.48 -23.92
N TYR A 36 -5.79 3.61 -23.48
CA TYR A 36 -6.57 4.80 -23.09
C TYR A 36 -7.38 5.37 -24.27
N GLU A 37 -6.79 5.46 -25.45
CA GLU A 37 -7.49 5.93 -26.65
C GLU A 37 -8.67 5.03 -27.03
N ILE A 38 -8.49 3.71 -26.96
CA ILE A 38 -9.55 2.71 -27.23
C ILE A 38 -10.69 2.85 -26.20
N ALA A 39 -10.37 2.92 -24.90
CA ALA A 39 -11.36 3.08 -23.84
C ALA A 39 -12.21 4.35 -24.06
N LYS A 40 -11.53 5.47 -24.37
CA LYS A 40 -12.18 6.74 -24.69
C LYS A 40 -13.04 6.64 -25.95
N ALA A 41 -12.54 5.99 -27.01
CA ALA A 41 -13.25 5.83 -28.27
C ALA A 41 -14.53 5.00 -28.12
N LEU A 42 -14.48 3.96 -27.29
CA LEU A 42 -15.60 3.06 -27.00
C LEU A 42 -16.52 3.58 -25.89
N SER A 43 -16.10 4.61 -25.15
CA SER A 43 -16.81 5.15 -23.98
C SER A 43 -16.99 4.10 -22.87
N VAL A 44 -15.92 3.35 -22.59
CA VAL A 44 -15.86 2.33 -21.53
C VAL A 44 -14.72 2.63 -20.57
N SER A 45 -14.70 2.01 -19.40
CA SER A 45 -13.56 2.11 -18.50
C SER A 45 -12.42 1.20 -18.97
N ILE A 46 -11.18 1.53 -18.62
CA ILE A 46 -10.04 0.63 -18.89
C ILE A 46 -10.22 -0.72 -18.20
N LYS A 47 -10.86 -0.75 -17.02
CA LYS A 47 -11.16 -2.00 -16.31
C LYS A 47 -12.02 -2.95 -17.16
N ASP A 48 -12.97 -2.39 -17.93
CA ASP A 48 -13.82 -3.18 -18.82
C ASP A 48 -13.03 -3.83 -19.96
N LEU A 49 -11.96 -3.17 -20.46
CA LEU A 49 -11.07 -3.71 -21.49
C LEU A 49 -10.11 -4.78 -20.95
N LEU A 50 -9.75 -4.69 -19.66
CA LEU A 50 -8.87 -5.64 -18.98
C LEU A 50 -9.61 -6.87 -18.48
N THR A 51 -10.93 -6.87 -18.54
CA THR A 51 -11.75 -8.01 -18.09
C THR A 51 -11.71 -9.12 -19.14
N ARG A 52 -10.81 -10.07 -18.95
CA ARG A 52 -10.65 -11.25 -19.82
C ARG A 52 -11.72 -12.30 -19.47
N ARG A 53 -12.35 -12.91 -20.50
CA ARG A 53 -13.04 -14.20 -20.34
C ARG A 53 -12.07 -15.19 -19.70
N HIS A 54 -12.49 -15.81 -18.60
CA HIS A 54 -11.73 -16.79 -17.82
C HIS A 54 -10.97 -17.77 -18.71
N SER A 55 -9.65 -17.60 -18.80
CA SER A 55 -8.71 -18.68 -19.10
C SER A 55 -7.98 -19.03 -17.82
N GLU A 56 -7.68 -20.30 -17.61
CA GLU A 56 -7.14 -20.86 -16.35
C GLU A 56 -5.84 -20.17 -15.89
N ALA A 57 -5.05 -19.62 -16.83
CA ALA A 57 -3.85 -18.81 -16.53
C ALA A 57 -4.16 -17.46 -15.85
N SER A 58 -5.37 -16.91 -16.02
CA SER A 58 -5.81 -15.68 -15.37
C SER A 58 -6.19 -15.90 -13.90
N SER A 59 -6.55 -17.12 -13.51
CA SER A 59 -6.90 -17.47 -12.13
C SER A 59 -5.70 -17.35 -11.20
N GLY A 60 -4.57 -17.94 -11.57
CA GLY A 60 -3.35 -17.92 -10.76
C GLY A 60 -2.73 -16.53 -10.61
N LEU A 61 -2.91 -15.64 -11.59
CA LEU A 61 -2.49 -14.25 -11.47
C LEU A 61 -3.37 -13.49 -10.47
N ILE A 62 -4.71 -13.63 -10.56
CA ILE A 62 -5.64 -12.98 -9.62
C ILE A 62 -5.40 -13.45 -8.19
N GLU A 63 -5.15 -14.74 -8.00
CA GLU A 63 -4.84 -15.33 -6.70
C GLU A 63 -3.54 -14.77 -6.12
N LYS A 64 -2.48 -14.69 -6.94
CA LYS A 64 -1.20 -14.10 -6.54
C LYS A 64 -1.29 -12.61 -6.23
N TYR A 65 -2.09 -11.84 -6.97
CA TYR A 65 -2.35 -10.44 -6.66
C TYR A 65 -3.06 -10.28 -5.31
N ARG A 66 -4.05 -11.14 -5.02
CA ARG A 66 -4.75 -11.16 -3.73
C ARG A 66 -3.82 -11.53 -2.59
N GLU A 67 -2.92 -12.49 -2.77
CA GLU A 67 -1.89 -12.84 -1.79
C GLU A 67 -0.93 -11.67 -1.52
N ILE A 68 -0.48 -10.96 -2.57
CA ILE A 68 0.39 -9.78 -2.41
C ILE A 68 -0.34 -8.66 -1.67
N GLU A 69 -1.60 -8.40 -2.00
CA GLU A 69 -2.42 -7.38 -1.33
C GLU A 69 -2.61 -7.70 0.16
N LEU A 70 -2.94 -8.96 0.50
CA LEU A 70 -3.03 -9.43 1.88
C LEU A 70 -1.69 -9.33 2.62
N CYS A 71 -0.57 -9.66 1.97
CA CYS A 71 0.76 -9.52 2.55
C CYS A 71 1.12 -8.05 2.83
N ASN A 72 0.71 -7.11 1.97
CA ASN A 72 0.93 -5.68 2.18
C ASN A 72 0.07 -5.15 3.33
N GLU A 73 -1.21 -5.51 3.39
CA GLU A 73 -2.09 -5.13 4.51
C GLU A 73 -1.57 -5.70 5.84
N LEU A 74 -1.13 -6.96 5.85
CA LEU A 74 -0.54 -7.60 7.01
C LEU A 74 0.77 -6.91 7.42
N TYR A 75 1.60 -6.50 6.46
CA TYR A 75 2.84 -5.78 6.72
C TYR A 75 2.58 -4.43 7.40
N GLU A 76 1.64 -3.62 6.88
CA GLU A 76 1.31 -2.32 7.48
C GLU A 76 0.73 -2.47 8.90
N LEU A 77 -0.08 -3.50 9.13
CA LEU A 77 -0.58 -3.81 10.47
C LEU A 77 0.54 -4.21 11.43
N ILE A 78 1.44 -5.12 11.01
CA ILE A 78 2.60 -5.56 11.81
C ILE A 78 3.49 -4.37 12.14
N LYS A 79 3.77 -3.52 11.15
CA LYS A 79 4.59 -2.31 11.33
C LYS A 79 3.96 -1.36 12.34
N SER A 80 2.68 -1.05 12.18
CA SER A 80 1.94 -0.18 13.11
C SER A 80 1.94 -0.73 14.54
N LEU A 81 1.78 -2.05 14.69
CA LEU A 81 1.83 -2.72 15.99
C LEU A 81 3.22 -2.63 16.62
N SER A 82 4.27 -2.86 15.84
CA SER A 82 5.66 -2.76 16.30
C SER A 82 6.01 -1.35 16.77
N GLU A 83 5.64 -0.32 16.01
CA GLU A 83 5.84 1.08 16.39
C GLU A 83 5.08 1.42 17.68
N GLY A 84 3.84 0.94 17.82
CA GLY A 84 3.05 1.10 19.04
C GLY A 84 3.71 0.45 20.27
N MET A 85 4.29 -0.74 20.11
CA MET A 85 5.00 -1.45 21.18
C MET A 85 6.23 -0.68 21.65
N GLU A 86 7.05 -0.16 20.73
CA GLU A 86 8.24 0.63 21.08
C GLU A 86 7.86 1.91 21.85
N ILE A 87 6.78 2.58 21.44
CA ILE A 87 6.25 3.75 22.16
C ILE A 87 5.81 3.38 23.58
N ILE A 88 5.09 2.27 23.74
CA ILE A 88 4.63 1.81 25.06
C ILE A 88 5.84 1.46 25.94
N GLU A 89 6.83 0.76 25.41
CA GLU A 89 8.05 0.40 26.12
C GLU A 89 8.78 1.65 26.64
N GLY A 90 8.93 2.68 25.79
CA GLY A 90 9.50 3.96 26.20
C GLY A 90 8.73 4.64 27.32
N LYS A 91 7.39 4.63 27.24
CA LYS A 91 6.50 5.19 28.29
C LYS A 91 6.61 4.43 29.61
N VAL A 92 6.65 3.10 29.57
CA VAL A 92 6.81 2.25 30.76
C VAL A 92 8.16 2.52 31.42
N LYS A 93 9.26 2.48 30.66
CA LYS A 93 10.61 2.79 31.17
C LYS A 93 10.67 4.17 31.84
N LYS A 94 10.01 5.17 31.25
CA LYS A 94 9.93 6.52 31.83
C LYS A 94 9.13 6.53 33.15
N ALA A 95 7.99 5.86 33.19
CA ALA A 95 7.16 5.76 34.39
C ALA A 95 7.87 5.03 35.54
N GLU A 96 8.57 3.92 35.26
CA GLU A 96 9.36 3.18 36.24
C GLU A 96 10.49 4.03 36.82
N LYS A 97 11.25 4.73 35.97
CA LYS A 97 12.28 5.68 36.42
C LYS A 97 11.72 6.76 37.33
N ALA A 98 10.53 7.28 37.00
CA ALA A 98 9.88 8.29 37.82
C ALA A 98 9.47 7.74 39.20
N GLU A 99 8.97 6.50 39.26
CA GLU A 99 8.59 5.85 40.50
C GLU A 99 9.81 5.54 41.38
N ILE A 100 10.91 5.04 40.79
CA ILE A 100 12.17 4.80 41.49
C ILE A 100 12.69 6.11 42.12
N ALA A 101 12.72 7.19 41.34
CA ALA A 101 13.20 8.49 41.83
C ALA A 101 12.32 9.06 42.96
N LYS A 102 10.99 8.93 42.88
CA LYS A 102 10.07 9.29 44.00
C LYS A 102 10.39 8.50 45.26
N ASN A 103 10.61 7.19 45.12
CA ASN A 103 10.93 6.31 46.25
C ASN A 103 12.28 6.65 46.89
N LEU A 104 13.33 6.88 46.10
CA LEU A 104 14.65 7.28 46.62
C LEU A 104 14.60 8.63 47.35
N ARG A 105 13.86 9.61 46.82
CA ARG A 105 13.66 10.91 47.49
C ARG A 105 12.95 10.75 48.84
N ARG A 106 11.93 9.89 48.92
CA ARG A 106 11.21 9.59 50.17
C ARG A 106 12.13 8.97 51.23
N LEU A 107 13.16 8.24 50.80
CA LEU A 107 14.19 7.67 51.68
C LEU A 107 15.28 8.69 52.10
N GLY A 108 15.17 9.95 51.67
CA GLY A 108 16.12 11.02 52.02
C GLY A 108 17.41 11.01 51.19
N ILE A 109 17.46 10.26 50.07
CA ILE A 109 18.61 10.28 49.17
C ILE A 109 18.70 11.64 48.47
N SER A 110 19.89 12.22 48.44
CA SER A 110 20.15 13.52 47.82
C SER A 110 19.77 13.55 46.34
N ILE A 111 19.23 14.69 45.90
CA ILE A 111 18.73 14.90 44.53
C ILE A 111 19.82 14.66 43.47
N ASP A 112 21.08 15.01 43.77
CA ASP A 112 22.20 14.84 42.84
C ASP A 112 22.55 13.36 42.59
N ILE A 113 22.33 12.49 43.59
CA ILE A 113 22.50 11.04 43.47
C ILE A 113 21.33 10.45 42.69
N VAL A 114 20.08 10.85 43.02
CA VAL A 114 18.88 10.39 42.32
C VAL A 114 18.95 10.71 40.82
N LEU A 115 19.37 11.92 40.46
CA LEU A 115 19.54 12.34 39.07
C LEU A 115 20.60 11.51 38.34
N ARG A 116 21.76 11.26 38.97
CA ARG A 116 22.82 10.43 38.38
C ARG A 116 22.39 8.99 38.16
N THR A 117 21.61 8.41 39.08
CA THR A 117 21.19 7.01 39.01
C THR A 117 20.01 6.79 38.05
N THR A 118 19.04 7.71 38.01
CA THR A 118 17.79 7.50 37.25
C THR A 118 17.73 8.29 35.94
N GLY A 119 18.50 9.37 35.83
CA GLY A 119 18.40 10.34 34.73
C GLY A 119 17.06 11.08 34.68
N ALA A 120 16.21 10.95 35.70
CA ALA A 120 14.87 11.53 35.73
C ALA A 120 14.91 13.01 36.14
N THR A 121 15.14 13.90 35.18
CA THR A 121 15.19 15.36 35.39
C THR A 121 13.82 16.00 35.60
N GLU A 122 12.74 15.32 35.21
CA GLU A 122 11.36 15.84 35.27
C GLU A 122 10.76 15.86 36.69
N LEU A 123 11.46 15.33 37.69
CA LEU A 123 10.99 15.28 39.09
C LEU A 123 11.58 16.41 39.95
N LEU A 124 12.06 17.48 39.33
CA LEU A 124 12.71 18.61 39.99
C LEU A 124 11.76 19.72 40.49
N PHE A 125 10.44 19.51 40.41
CA PHE A 125 9.43 20.45 40.93
C PHE A 125 8.37 19.72 41.76
#